data_AF-A0A4V5P7K2-F1
#
_entry.id   AF-A0A4V5P7K2-F1
#
_cell.length_a   1.000
_cell.length_b   1.000
_cell.length_c   1.000
_cell.angle_alpha   90.00
_cell.angle_beta   90.00
_cell.angle_gamma   90.00
#
_symmetry.space_group_name_H-M   'P 1'
#
loop_
_entity.id
_entity.type
_entity.pdbx_description
1 polymer ?
#
loop_
_entity_poly.entity_id
_entity_poly.type
_entity_poly.pdbx_seq_one_letter_code
_entity_poly.pdbx_strand_id
1 'polypeptide(L)'
;MPPKFKRHLNDDDVTGSVKSERRNLLEDDSDEEEDFFLRGPSGPRFGPRNEKIKHVQNQVDEVIDVMQENITKVIERGERLDELQDKSVLIVVKYRT
;
A
#
# COMPACT_ATOMS: atom_id res chain seq x y z
N MET A 1 5.52 41.29 15.07
CA MET A 1 6.52 41.23 13.98
C MET A 1 7.25 39.89 14.10
N PRO A 2 7.40 39.07 13.05
CA PRO A 2 8.03 37.76 13.20
C PRO A 2 9.56 37.89 13.25
N PRO A 3 10.28 37.02 14.00
CA PRO A 3 11.72 37.16 14.20
C PRO A 3 12.49 36.90 12.88
N LYS A 4 13.51 37.72 12.61
CA LYS A 4 14.43 37.52 11.48
C LYS A 4 15.53 36.55 11.90
N PHE A 5 15.37 35.25 11.60
CA PHE A 5 16.48 34.30 11.70
C PHE A 5 17.55 34.67 10.66
N LYS A 6 18.67 35.24 11.11
CA LYS A 6 19.86 35.39 10.26
C LYS A 6 20.68 34.10 10.36
N ARG A 7 20.62 33.27 9.32
CA ARG A 7 21.47 32.10 9.18
C ARG A 7 22.84 32.58 8.69
N HIS A 8 23.82 32.60 9.59
CA HIS A 8 25.22 32.72 9.20
C HIS A 8 25.65 31.34 8.70
N LEU A 9 25.70 31.16 7.38
CA LEU A 9 26.24 29.96 6.73
C LEU A 9 27.61 30.34 6.16
N ASN A 10 28.65 29.57 6.47
CA ASN A 10 29.96 29.76 5.87
C ASN A 10 29.98 29.09 4.48
N ASP A 11 30.74 29.63 3.54
CA ASP A 11 30.82 29.12 2.16
C ASP A 11 31.40 27.69 2.12
N ASP A 12 32.29 27.36 3.07
CA ASP A 12 32.85 26.02 3.26
C ASP A 12 31.79 24.98 3.69
N ASP A 13 30.76 25.40 4.44
CA ASP A 13 29.67 24.51 4.88
C ASP A 13 28.79 24.10 3.68
N VAL A 14 28.62 25.00 2.71
CA VAL A 14 27.80 24.76 1.51
C VAL A 14 28.51 23.80 0.56
N THR A 15 29.82 24.00 0.33
CA THR A 15 30.57 23.19 -0.64
C THR A 15 30.85 21.77 -0.14
N GLY A 16 31.06 21.57 1.17
CA GLY A 16 31.23 20.25 1.79
C GLY A 16 29.92 19.45 1.96
N SER A 17 28.79 20.15 2.02
CA SER A 17 27.46 19.55 2.21
C SER A 17 27.03 18.72 0.99
N VAL A 18 27.24 19.22 -0.24
CA VAL A 18 26.76 18.57 -1.47
C VAL A 18 27.32 17.15 -1.65
N LYS A 19 28.60 16.92 -1.31
CA LYS A 19 29.23 15.60 -1.43
C LYS A 19 28.80 14.63 -0.33
N SER A 20 28.40 15.16 0.83
CA SER A 20 27.93 14.37 1.98
C SER A 20 26.46 14.00 1.80
N GLU A 21 25.62 14.94 1.35
CA GLU A 21 24.22 14.70 0.99
C GLU A 21 24.12 13.68 -0.16
N ARG A 22 24.99 13.81 -1.18
CA ARG A 22 24.99 12.89 -2.31
C ARG A 22 25.38 11.46 -1.93
N ARG A 23 26.35 11.26 -1.03
CA ARG A 23 26.69 9.92 -0.52
C ARG A 23 25.59 9.34 0.35
N ASN A 24 24.98 10.14 1.22
CA ASN A 24 23.88 9.68 2.07
C ASN A 24 22.64 9.26 1.26
N LEU A 25 22.46 9.78 0.04
CA LEU A 25 21.36 9.46 -0.86
C LEU A 25 21.67 8.30 -1.83
N LEU A 26 22.95 8.05 -2.12
CA LEU A 26 23.40 7.02 -3.07
C LEU A 26 23.95 5.75 -2.41
N GLU A 27 24.24 5.75 -1.10
CA GLU A 27 24.71 4.54 -0.39
C GLU A 27 23.57 3.71 0.23
N ASP A 28 22.30 4.11 0.06
CA ASP A 28 21.12 3.31 0.43
C ASP A 28 20.65 2.44 -0.75
N ASP A 29 21.62 1.83 -1.46
CA ASP A 29 21.42 0.75 -2.43
C ASP A 29 20.95 -0.53 -1.70
N SER A 30 19.88 -0.44 -0.91
CA SER A 30 19.20 -1.63 -0.39
C SER A 30 18.16 -2.06 -1.42
N ASP A 31 18.68 -2.75 -2.44
CA ASP A 31 18.03 -3.73 -3.29
C ASP A 31 16.58 -3.43 -3.71
N GLU A 32 16.48 -2.90 -4.94
CA GLU A 32 15.28 -2.87 -5.75
C GLU A 32 14.54 -4.23 -5.68
N GLU A 33 13.20 -4.17 -5.52
CA GLU A 33 12.22 -5.27 -5.72
C GLU A 33 11.74 -6.12 -4.51
N GLU A 34 11.84 -5.66 -3.25
CA GLU A 34 10.97 -6.20 -2.17
C GLU A 34 9.90 -5.19 -1.72
N ASP A 35 8.87 -5.10 -2.55
CA ASP A 35 7.54 -4.52 -2.33
C ASP A 35 7.26 -3.87 -0.96
N PHE A 36 7.41 -2.55 -0.93
CA PHE A 36 6.74 -1.67 0.04
C PHE A 36 5.23 -1.94 0.14
N PHE A 37 4.63 -2.45 -0.94
CA PHE A 37 3.21 -2.82 -1.02
C PHE A 37 2.87 -4.15 -0.36
N LEU A 38 3.81 -5.10 -0.23
CA LEU A 38 3.56 -6.42 0.35
C LEU A 38 3.91 -6.50 1.83
N ARG A 39 4.79 -5.62 2.34
CA ARG A 39 5.31 -5.74 3.72
C ARG A 39 4.72 -4.75 4.73
N GLY A 40 3.91 -3.78 4.30
CA GLY A 40 3.42 -2.73 5.20
C GLY A 40 4.56 -1.96 5.91
N PRO A 41 4.24 -0.95 6.73
CA PRO A 41 5.28 -0.10 7.33
C PRO A 41 6.11 -0.90 8.34
N SER A 42 7.32 -1.29 7.95
CA SER A 42 8.37 -1.78 8.88
C SER A 42 8.93 -0.59 9.66
N GLY A 43 8.15 -0.06 10.59
CA GLY A 43 8.54 1.05 11.47
C GLY A 43 9.48 0.60 12.60
N PRO A 44 10.36 1.49 13.09
CA PRO A 44 11.32 1.14 14.13
C PRO A 44 10.61 0.82 15.46
N ARG A 45 11.10 -0.21 16.15
CA ARG A 45 10.54 -0.69 17.43
C ARG A 45 10.64 0.40 18.51
N PHE A 46 9.53 1.08 18.81
CA PHE A 46 9.45 2.07 19.90
C PHE A 46 8.18 1.92 20.75
N GLY A 47 8.34 1.46 22.00
CA GLY A 47 7.52 1.79 23.18
C GLY A 47 6.01 1.44 23.18
N PRO A 48 5.29 1.69 24.30
CA PRO A 48 3.90 1.25 24.54
C PRO A 48 2.83 1.81 23.58
N ARG A 49 3.20 2.68 22.64
CA ARG A 49 2.39 3.04 21.46
C ARG A 49 2.17 1.85 20.50
N ASN A 50 2.97 0.80 20.65
CA ASN A 50 2.93 -0.44 19.90
C ASN A 50 1.63 -1.25 20.11
N GLU A 51 0.95 -1.16 21.26
CA GLU A 51 -0.26 -1.97 21.51
C GLU A 51 -1.46 -1.51 20.66
N LYS A 52 -1.68 -0.19 20.55
CA LYS A 52 -2.75 0.35 19.70
C LYS A 52 -2.51 0.04 18.22
N ILE A 53 -1.26 0.11 17.78
CA ILE A 53 -0.86 -0.23 16.41
C ILE A 53 -1.06 -1.73 16.15
N LYS A 54 -0.65 -2.60 17.08
CA LYS A 54 -0.92 -4.05 17.00
C LYS A 54 -2.41 -4.37 16.93
N HIS A 55 -3.23 -3.70 17.74
CA HIS A 55 -4.68 -3.93 17.71
C HIS A 55 -5.29 -3.56 16.36
N VAL A 56 -4.89 -2.40 15.79
CA VAL A 56 -5.33 -2.00 14.45
C VAL A 56 -4.85 -2.99 13.39
N GLN A 57 -3.61 -3.49 13.49
CA GLN A 57 -3.11 -4.49 12.56
C GLN A 57 -3.95 -5.78 12.61
N ASN A 58 -4.26 -6.29 13.81
CA ASN A 58 -5.09 -7.48 13.95
C ASN A 58 -6.50 -7.27 13.35
N GLN A 59 -7.10 -6.09 13.52
CA GLN A 59 -8.39 -5.76 12.90
C GLN A 59 -8.30 -5.72 11.37
N VAL A 60 -7.19 -5.20 10.83
CA VAL A 60 -6.95 -5.20 9.39
C VAL A 60 -6.84 -6.64 8.89
N ASP A 61 -6.11 -7.50 9.60
CA ASP A 61 -5.95 -8.91 9.24
C ASP A 61 -7.32 -9.65 9.24
N GLU A 62 -8.17 -9.41 10.25
CA GLU A 62 -9.54 -9.95 10.29
C GLU A 62 -10.39 -9.51 9.09
N VAL A 63 -10.29 -8.23 8.70
CA VAL A 63 -11.03 -7.71 7.53
C VAL A 63 -10.48 -8.27 6.22
N ILE A 64 -9.17 -8.50 6.13
CA ILE A 64 -8.55 -9.14 4.97
C ILE A 64 -9.11 -10.55 4.79
N ASP A 65 -9.19 -11.35 5.86
CA ASP A 65 -9.76 -12.71 5.80
C ASP A 65 -11.20 -12.69 5.28
N VAL A 66 -12.02 -11.78 5.80
CA VAL A 66 -13.41 -11.59 5.34
C VAL A 66 -13.47 -11.17 3.87
N MET A 67 -12.58 -10.27 3.44
CA MET A 67 -12.56 -9.81 2.05
C MET A 67 -12.07 -10.88 1.08
N GLN A 68 -11.14 -11.74 1.49
CA GLN A 68 -10.74 -12.91 0.70
C GLN A 68 -11.90 -13.89 0.52
N GLU A 69 -12.69 -14.14 1.57
CA GLU A 69 -13.91 -14.95 1.50
C GLU A 69 -14.93 -14.30 0.55
N ASN A 70 -15.13 -12.99 0.66
CA ASN A 70 -16.05 -12.25 -0.20
C ASN A 70 -15.63 -12.29 -1.68
N ILE A 71 -14.34 -12.20 -1.98
CA ILE A 71 -13.82 -12.31 -3.35
C ILE A 71 -14.15 -13.70 -3.92
N THR A 72 -13.90 -14.76 -3.15
CA THR A 72 -14.26 -16.13 -3.54
C THR A 72 -15.75 -16.24 -3.85
N LYS A 73 -16.61 -15.71 -2.96
CA LYS A 73 -18.07 -15.69 -3.18
C LYS A 73 -18.49 -14.89 -4.41
N VAL A 74 -17.79 -13.78 -4.71
CA VAL A 74 -18.07 -12.95 -5.89
C VAL A 74 -17.71 -13.69 -7.18
N ILE A 75 -16.61 -14.45 -7.18
CA ILE A 75 -16.21 -15.28 -8.33
C ILE A 75 -17.27 -16.36 -8.60
N GLU A 76 -17.65 -17.15 -7.59
CA GLU A 76 -18.69 -18.18 -7.74
C GLU A 76 -20.03 -17.59 -8.20
N ARG A 77 -20.40 -16.42 -7.65
CA ARG A 77 -21.59 -15.69 -8.10
C ARG A 77 -21.46 -15.27 -9.57
N GLY A 78 -20.28 -14.83 -9.99
CA GLY A 78 -19.98 -14.48 -11.38
C GLY A 78 -20.24 -15.63 -12.33
N GLU A 79 -19.71 -16.81 -12.04
CA GLU A 79 -19.91 -18.03 -12.84
C GLU A 79 -21.39 -18.42 -12.94
N ARG A 80 -22.12 -18.37 -11.81
CA ARG A 80 -23.56 -18.66 -11.81
C ARG A 80 -24.36 -17.63 -12.61
N LEU A 81 -23.97 -16.36 -12.60
CA LEU A 81 -24.61 -15.31 -13.39
C LEU A 81 -24.32 -15.48 -14.88
N ASP A 82 -23.12 -15.90 -15.25
CA ASP A 82 -22.74 -16.20 -16.64
C ASP A 82 -23.59 -17.36 -17.19
N GLU A 83 -23.72 -18.46 -16.44
CA GLU A 83 -24.62 -19.56 -16.80
C GLU A 83 -26.08 -19.12 -16.95
N LEU A 84 -26.55 -18.25 -16.06
CA LEU A 84 -27.91 -17.72 -16.13
C LEU A 84 -28.10 -16.83 -17.36
N GLN A 85 -27.09 -16.05 -17.73
CA GLN A 85 -27.09 -15.24 -18.94
C GLN A 85 -27.18 -16.12 -20.18
N ASP A 86 -26.36 -17.17 -20.28
CA ASP A 86 -26.38 -18.10 -21.41
C ASP A 86 -27.74 -18.78 -21.58
N LYS A 87 -28.33 -19.26 -20.49
CA LYS A 87 -29.69 -19.85 -20.50
C LYS A 87 -30.74 -18.83 -20.92
N SER A 88 -30.62 -17.58 -20.46
CA SER A 88 -31.54 -16.50 -20.81
C SER A 88 -31.46 -16.16 -22.30
N VAL A 89 -30.24 -16.05 -22.85
CA VAL A 89 -30.01 -15.83 -24.29
C VAL A 89 -30.58 -16.98 -25.11
N LEU A 90 -30.31 -18.22 -24.71
CA LEU A 90 -30.84 -19.42 -25.38
C LEU A 90 -32.37 -19.42 -25.44
N ILE A 91 -33.03 -19.11 -24.32
CA ILE A 91 -34.49 -18.99 -24.24
C ILE A 91 -34.97 -17.90 -25.20
N VAL A 92 -34.40 -16.70 -25.15
CA VAL A 92 -34.80 -15.59 -26.03
C VAL A 92 -34.67 -15.97 -27.51
N VAL A 93 -33.59 -16.66 -27.90
CA VAL A 93 -33.40 -17.15 -29.27
C VAL A 93 -34.48 -18.17 -29.63
N LYS A 94 -34.72 -19.15 -28.76
CA LYS A 94 -35.70 -20.22 -28.99
C LYS A 94 -37.13 -19.72 -29.21
N TYR A 95 -37.51 -18.59 -28.62
CA TYR A 95 -38.84 -18.00 -28.79
C TYR A 95 -38.90 -16.90 -29.86
N ARG A 96 -37.77 -16.56 -30.50
CA ARG A 96 -37.69 -15.62 -31.63
C ARG A 96 -37.66 -16.31 -32.99
N THR A 97 -37.32 -17.59 -33.04
CA THR A 97 -37.40 -18.48 -34.22
C THR A 97 -38.59 -19.40 -34.11
#